data_AF-W1W8E5-F1
#
_entry.id   AF-W1W8E5-F1
#
_cell.length_a   1.000
_cell.length_b   1.000
_cell.length_c   1.000
_cell.angle_alpha   90.00
_cell.angle_beta   90.00
_cell.angle_gamma   90.00
#
_symmetry.space_group_name_H-M   'P 1'
#
loop_
_entity.id
_entity.type
_entity.pdbx_description
1 polymer ?
#
loop_
_entity_poly.entity_id
_entity_poly.type
_entity_poly.pdbx_seq_one_letter_code
_entity_poly.pdbx_strand_id
1 'polypeptide(L)'
;MASVHGMNDVTHLGFFDIPMLTSIPNLVYLAPTNNEELLAMTKYAVHQQDHPVAIRVPVGEFVSSGVVDTTDYSILHKSQVTRSGEGIAKEFHDRYDATELLKENGVSLEQIVADAKQILSV
;
A
#
# COMPACT_ATOMS: atom_id res chain seq x y z
N MET A 1 -16.80 -5.36 4.71
CA MET A 1 -15.34 -5.19 4.53
C MET A 1 -15.10 -3.93 3.71
N ALA A 2 -14.01 -3.20 3.95
CA ALA A 2 -13.83 -1.86 3.39
C ALA A 2 -13.40 -1.90 1.91
N SER A 3 -14.36 -1.81 0.98
CA SER A 3 -14.14 -1.79 -0.48
C SER A 3 -15.42 -1.38 -1.23
N VAL A 4 -15.30 -0.86 -2.45
CA VAL A 4 -16.42 -0.70 -3.41
C VAL A 4 -17.08 -2.03 -3.75
N HIS A 5 -16.33 -3.13 -3.69
CA HIS A 5 -16.80 -4.47 -4.05
C HIS A 5 -17.26 -5.31 -2.86
N GLY A 6 -17.25 -4.73 -1.65
CA GLY A 6 -17.46 -5.48 -0.41
C GLY A 6 -18.92 -5.76 -0.06
N MET A 7 -19.83 -4.83 -0.38
CA MET A 7 -21.26 -4.90 -0.07
C MET A 7 -22.09 -4.11 -1.09
N ASN A 8 -23.42 -4.28 -1.05
CA ASN A 8 -24.35 -3.78 -2.08
C ASN A 8 -24.93 -2.39 -1.81
N ASP A 9 -24.48 -1.68 -0.77
CA ASP A 9 -24.96 -0.33 -0.46
C ASP A 9 -23.80 0.63 -0.14
N VAL A 10 -24.12 1.93 -0.14
CA VAL A 10 -23.14 3.00 0.01
C VAL A 10 -22.67 3.23 1.46
N THR A 11 -23.40 2.73 2.47
CA THR A 11 -23.07 2.98 3.87
C THR A 11 -22.07 1.96 4.42
N HIS A 12 -21.96 0.78 3.80
CA HIS A 12 -21.05 -0.29 4.23
C HIS A 12 -19.68 -0.31 3.53
N LEU A 13 -19.39 0.71 2.72
CA LEU A 13 -18.16 0.80 1.91
C LEU A 13 -16.89 0.91 2.77
N GLY A 14 -16.98 1.55 3.93
CA GLY A 14 -15.84 1.73 4.83
C GLY A 14 -14.69 2.57 4.25
N PHE A 15 -14.95 3.47 3.30
CA PHE A 15 -13.88 4.24 2.61
C PHE A 15 -13.09 5.20 3.50
N PHE A 16 -13.68 5.64 4.60
CA PHE A 16 -13.05 6.58 5.51
C PHE A 16 -12.38 5.90 6.69
N ASP A 17 -12.26 4.57 6.69
CA ASP A 17 -11.65 3.82 7.79
C ASP A 17 -10.19 4.21 8.04
N ILE A 18 -9.37 4.39 6.99
CA ILE A 18 -7.97 4.84 7.11
C ILE A 18 -7.93 6.21 7.80
N PRO A 19 -8.47 7.31 7.23
CA PRO A 19 -8.37 8.63 7.86
C PRO A 19 -9.06 8.69 9.23
N MET A 20 -10.12 7.92 9.46
CA MET A 20 -10.82 7.87 10.75
C MET A 20 -9.98 7.17 11.82
N LEU A 21 -9.43 5.98 11.53
CA LEU A 21 -8.70 5.17 12.50
C LEU A 21 -7.27 5.67 12.71
N THR A 22 -6.57 6.11 11.65
CA THR A 22 -5.21 6.64 11.78
C THR A 22 -5.16 7.99 12.51
N SER A 23 -6.31 8.64 12.72
CA SER A 23 -6.42 9.85 13.54
C SER A 23 -6.52 9.54 15.05
N ILE A 24 -6.75 8.28 15.44
CA ILE A 24 -6.78 7.86 16.84
C ILE A 24 -5.34 7.73 17.34
N PRO A 25 -4.93 8.47 18.40
CA PRO A 25 -3.59 8.35 18.95
C PRO A 25 -3.28 6.92 19.42
N ASN A 26 -2.04 6.48 19.20
CA ASN A 26 -1.54 5.16 19.61
C ASN A 26 -2.27 3.97 18.98
N LEU A 27 -3.00 4.14 17.88
CA LEU A 27 -3.58 3.03 17.12
C LEU A 27 -2.72 2.71 15.89
N VAL A 28 -2.30 1.45 15.77
CA VAL A 28 -1.57 0.97 14.60
C VAL A 28 -2.54 0.37 13.59
N TYR A 29 -2.51 0.85 12.35
CA TYR A 29 -3.35 0.38 11.27
C TYR A 29 -2.49 -0.39 10.25
N LEU A 30 -2.86 -1.64 9.98
CA LEU A 30 -2.17 -2.54 9.05
C LEU A 30 -3.10 -2.93 7.89
N ALA A 31 -2.57 -2.95 6.68
CA ALA A 31 -3.31 -3.28 5.46
C ALA A 31 -2.51 -4.32 4.63
N PRO A 32 -2.72 -5.63 4.87
CA PRO A 32 -2.00 -6.68 4.15
C PRO A 32 -2.38 -6.70 2.67
N THR A 33 -1.40 -7.06 1.83
CA THR A 33 -1.56 -7.16 0.36
C THR A 33 -1.75 -8.59 -0.12
N ASN A 34 -1.36 -9.58 0.70
CA ASN A 34 -1.41 -11.01 0.38
C ASN A 34 -1.66 -11.86 1.64
N ASN A 35 -1.77 -13.18 1.45
CA ASN A 35 -2.08 -14.14 2.51
C ASN A 35 -0.99 -14.21 3.58
N GLU A 36 0.26 -14.16 3.17
CA GLU A 36 1.40 -14.31 4.06
C GLU A 36 1.53 -13.10 4.99
N GLU A 37 1.32 -11.90 4.45
CA GLU A 37 1.25 -10.66 5.23
C GLU A 37 0.07 -10.66 6.21
N LEU A 38 -1.13 -11.07 5.78
CA LEU A 38 -2.29 -11.11 6.68
C LEU A 38 -2.02 -12.02 7.89
N LEU A 39 -1.43 -13.19 7.66
CA LEU A 39 -1.08 -14.13 8.74
C LEU A 39 0.00 -13.56 9.65
N ALA A 40 1.06 -12.97 9.10
CA ALA A 40 2.16 -12.40 9.87
C ALA A 40 1.72 -11.17 10.68
N MET A 41 0.93 -10.26 10.09
CA MET A 41 0.34 -9.10 10.77
C MET A 41 -0.62 -9.52 11.88
N THR A 42 -1.45 -10.55 11.65
CA THR A 42 -2.35 -11.10 12.68
C THR A 42 -1.55 -11.68 13.84
N LYS A 43 -0.49 -12.46 13.54
CA LYS A 43 0.41 -13.02 14.55
C LYS A 43 1.06 -11.90 15.37
N TYR A 44 1.57 -10.85 14.74
CA TYR A 44 2.10 -9.68 15.44
C TYR A 44 1.05 -9.06 16.38
N ALA A 45 -0.14 -8.74 15.85
CA ALA A 45 -1.20 -8.04 16.56
C ALA A 45 -1.64 -8.75 17.85
N VAL A 46 -1.72 -10.09 17.85
CA VAL A 46 -2.18 -10.88 19.01
C VAL A 46 -1.09 -11.13 20.07
N HIS A 47 0.19 -10.92 19.75
CA HIS A 47 1.30 -11.16 20.70
C HIS A 47 1.82 -9.87 21.35
N GLN A 48 1.81 -8.75 20.64
CA GLN A 48 2.21 -7.45 21.21
C GLN A 48 1.13 -6.92 22.18
N GLN A 49 1.54 -6.08 23.14
CA GLN A 49 0.62 -5.50 24.14
C GLN A 49 0.77 -3.97 24.29
N ASP A 50 1.59 -3.33 23.45
CA ASP A 50 1.95 -1.92 23.60
C ASP A 50 0.87 -0.98 23.07
N HIS A 51 0.13 -1.39 22.04
CA HIS A 51 -0.89 -0.58 21.39
C HIS A 51 -2.02 -1.40 20.75
N PRO A 52 -3.23 -0.85 20.58
CA PRO A 52 -4.25 -1.47 19.75
C PRO A 52 -3.82 -1.54 18.27
N VAL A 53 -4.19 -2.64 17.60
CA VAL A 53 -3.93 -2.85 16.17
C VAL A 53 -5.26 -3.04 15.45
N ALA A 54 -5.48 -2.27 14.38
CA ALA A 54 -6.56 -2.48 13.42
C ALA A 54 -5.98 -3.10 12.14
N ILE A 55 -6.55 -4.20 11.68
CA ILE A 55 -6.15 -4.87 10.44
C ILE A 55 -7.26 -4.71 9.40
N ARG A 56 -6.94 -4.10 8.26
CA ARG A 56 -7.86 -3.98 7.12
C ARG A 56 -7.86 -5.26 6.32
N VAL A 57 -8.87 -6.10 6.55
CA VAL A 57 -9.03 -7.35 5.78
C VAL A 57 -9.39 -7.03 4.32
N PRO A 58 -8.60 -7.51 3.33
CA PRO A 58 -8.87 -7.31 1.91
C PRO A 58 -10.22 -7.88 1.46
N VAL A 59 -10.77 -7.28 0.41
CA VAL A 59 -11.99 -7.78 -0.27
C VAL A 59 -11.60 -8.41 -1.59
N GLY A 60 -12.10 -9.61 -1.86
CA GLY A 60 -11.86 -10.36 -3.08
C GLY A 60 -11.08 -11.64 -2.84
N GLU A 61 -10.51 -12.18 -3.91
CA GLU A 61 -9.68 -13.37 -3.81
C GLU A 61 -8.35 -13.07 -3.11
N PHE A 62 -8.02 -13.97 -2.20
CA PHE A 62 -6.81 -13.93 -1.41
C PHE A 62 -5.64 -14.47 -2.22
N VAL A 63 -4.81 -13.56 -2.73
CA VAL A 63 -3.62 -13.91 -3.52
C VAL A 63 -2.49 -14.33 -2.60
N SER A 64 -1.92 -15.51 -2.85
CA SER A 64 -0.70 -15.98 -2.20
C SER A 64 0.50 -15.64 -3.06
N SER A 65 1.53 -15.08 -2.44
CA SER A 65 2.82 -14.85 -3.10
C SER A 65 3.67 -16.11 -3.19
N GLY A 66 3.35 -17.14 -2.39
CA GLY A 66 4.18 -18.33 -2.19
C GLY A 66 5.46 -18.08 -1.39
N VAL A 67 5.69 -16.85 -0.93
CA VAL A 67 6.86 -16.44 -0.16
C VAL A 67 6.43 -16.09 1.26
N VAL A 68 7.04 -16.76 2.25
CA VAL A 68 6.74 -16.49 3.66
C VAL A 68 7.14 -15.05 4.00
N ASP A 69 6.21 -14.32 4.61
CA ASP A 69 6.49 -13.00 5.13
C ASP A 69 7.35 -13.08 6.40
N THR A 70 8.50 -12.42 6.36
CA THR A 70 9.49 -12.36 7.46
C THR A 70 9.65 -10.95 8.01
N THR A 71 8.72 -10.04 7.66
CA THR A 71 8.73 -8.65 8.11
C THR A 71 8.59 -8.53 9.62
N ASP A 72 9.43 -7.69 10.22
CA ASP A 72 9.30 -7.30 11.63
C ASP A 72 8.29 -6.14 11.76
N TYR A 73 7.05 -6.49 12.09
CA TYR A 73 5.95 -5.53 12.26
C TYR A 73 6.03 -4.67 13.53
N SER A 74 6.98 -4.91 14.42
CA SER A 74 7.23 -4.01 15.56
C SER A 74 7.87 -2.67 15.12
N ILE A 75 8.46 -2.64 13.92
CA ILE A 75 9.02 -1.43 13.33
C ILE A 75 7.89 -0.64 12.67
N LEU A 76 7.28 0.25 13.46
CA LEU A 76 6.14 1.05 13.02
C LEU A 76 6.50 2.06 11.91
N HIS A 77 5.47 2.45 11.15
CA HIS A 77 5.55 3.46 10.08
C HIS A 77 6.53 3.13 8.96
N LYS A 78 6.83 1.83 8.77
CA LYS A 78 7.67 1.33 7.70
C LYS A 78 6.83 0.60 6.66
N SER A 79 7.04 0.95 5.40
CA SER A 79 6.51 0.23 4.25
C SER A 79 7.63 -0.51 3.52
N GLN A 80 7.27 -1.58 2.81
CA GLN A 80 8.17 -2.20 1.85
C GLN A 80 8.25 -1.32 0.59
N VAL A 81 9.46 -0.92 0.21
CA VAL A 81 9.71 -0.31 -1.09
C VAL A 81 9.89 -1.44 -2.10
N THR A 82 8.88 -1.70 -2.93
CA THR A 82 8.94 -2.70 -4.00
C THR A 82 9.66 -2.15 -5.23
N ARG A 83 9.63 -0.83 -5.44
CA ARG A 83 10.32 -0.13 -6.52
C ARG A 83 10.79 1.24 -6.04
N SER A 84 12.04 1.57 -6.33
CA SER A 84 12.55 2.94 -6.22
C SER A 84 12.55 3.58 -7.62
N GLY A 85 12.16 4.84 -7.71
CA GLY A 85 12.24 5.62 -8.93
C GLY A 85 12.48 7.08 -8.59
N GLU A 86 13.07 7.81 -9.53
CA GLU A 86 13.16 9.27 -9.43
C GLU A 86 11.80 9.83 -9.88
N GLY A 87 11.09 10.47 -8.95
CA GLY A 87 9.82 11.13 -9.25
C GLY A 87 10.06 12.57 -9.68
N ILE A 88 8.98 13.25 -10.09
CA ILE A 88 9.05 14.70 -10.31
C ILE A 88 9.30 15.41 -8.97
N ALA A 89 10.15 16.42 -8.97
CA ALA A 89 10.39 17.28 -7.82
C ALA A 89 9.07 17.88 -7.29
N LYS A 90 8.92 17.94 -5.96
CA LYS A 90 7.76 18.57 -5.30
C LYS A 90 7.87 20.09 -5.40
N GLU A 91 7.53 20.64 -6.55
CA GLU A 91 7.54 22.08 -6.84
C GLU A 91 6.29 22.51 -7.62
N PHE A 92 6.01 23.82 -7.59
CA PHE A 92 4.93 24.43 -8.35
C PHE A 92 5.40 24.71 -9.78
N HIS A 93 5.27 23.71 -10.65
CA HIS A 93 5.53 23.85 -12.07
C HIS A 93 4.51 24.83 -12.70
N ASP A 94 4.96 25.99 -13.16
CA ASP A 94 4.14 26.97 -13.91
C ASP A 94 4.43 26.84 -15.41
N ARG A 95 3.39 26.94 -16.24
CA ARG A 95 3.47 26.87 -17.72
C ARG A 95 4.32 25.70 -18.28
N TYR A 96 4.15 24.50 -17.76
CA TYR A 96 4.87 23.31 -18.21
C TYR A 96 4.07 22.47 -19.22
N ASP A 97 4.78 21.65 -20.02
CA ASP A 97 4.20 20.53 -20.75
C ASP A 97 4.37 19.25 -19.91
N ALA A 98 3.25 18.61 -19.57
CA ALA A 98 3.28 17.42 -18.71
C ALA A 98 4.04 16.25 -19.34
N THR A 99 4.02 16.13 -20.66
CA THR A 99 4.67 15.04 -21.38
C THR A 99 6.19 15.17 -21.30
N GLU A 100 6.70 16.38 -21.55
CA GLU A 100 8.13 16.66 -21.46
C GLU A 100 8.63 16.55 -20.00
N LEU A 101 7.89 17.11 -19.05
CA LEU A 101 8.24 17.02 -17.62
C LEU A 101 8.32 15.57 -17.14
N LEU A 102 7.36 14.73 -17.52
CA LEU A 102 7.36 13.31 -17.16
C LEU A 102 8.56 12.58 -17.78
N LYS A 103 8.89 12.87 -19.04
CA LYS A 103 10.01 12.26 -19.76
C LYS A 103 11.37 12.67 -19.20
N GLU A 104 11.55 13.95 -18.88
CA GLU A 104 12.77 14.48 -18.25
C GLU A 104 13.02 13.83 -16.88
N ASN A 105 11.95 13.51 -16.15
CA ASN A 105 12.02 12.90 -14.82
C ASN A 105 11.94 11.37 -14.85
N GLY A 106 12.09 10.73 -16.01
CA GLY A 106 12.14 9.26 -16.08
C GLY A 106 10.81 8.55 -15.79
N VAL A 107 9.70 9.27 -15.81
CA VAL A 107 8.35 8.78 -15.49
C VAL A 107 7.39 8.89 -16.69
N SER A 108 7.91 8.90 -17.92
CA SER A 108 7.07 8.75 -19.11
C SER A 108 6.40 7.37 -19.14
N LEU A 109 5.30 7.24 -19.88
CA LEU A 109 4.60 5.97 -20.04
C LEU A 109 5.53 4.88 -20.61
N GLU A 110 6.36 5.23 -21.59
CA GLU A 110 7.30 4.31 -22.23
C GLU A 110 8.37 3.84 -21.24
N GLN A 111 8.89 4.75 -20.42
CA GLN A 111 9.90 4.44 -19.40
C GLN A 111 9.31 3.55 -18.29
N ILE A 112 8.11 3.90 -17.78
CA ILE A 112 7.40 3.09 -16.78
C ILE A 112 7.09 1.68 -17.32
N VAL A 113 6.63 1.56 -18.57
CA VAL A 113 6.34 0.27 -19.20
C VAL A 113 7.62 -0.53 -19.45
N ALA A 114 8.71 0.12 -19.86
CA ALA A 114 10.01 -0.55 -20.05
C ALA A 114 10.53 -1.12 -18.72
N ASP A 115 10.46 -0.34 -17.64
CA ASP A 115 10.86 -0.77 -16.31
C ASP A 115 10.00 -1.95 -15.81
N ALA A 116 8.68 -1.87 -16.00
CA ALA A 116 7.77 -2.97 -15.65
C ALA A 116 8.08 -4.25 -16.43
N LYS A 117 8.39 -4.13 -17.73
CA LYS A 117 8.76 -5.28 -18.58
C LYS A 117 10.08 -5.90 -18.18
N GLN A 118 11.10 -5.10 -17.87
CA GLN A 118 12.39 -5.62 -17.42
C GLN A 118 12.26 -6.45 -16.13
N ILE A 119 11.32 -6.09 -15.26
CA ILE A 119 11.00 -6.83 -14.03
C ILE A 119 10.28 -8.15 -14.31
N LEU A 120 9.32 -8.14 -15.24
CA LEU A 120 8.55 -9.34 -15.62
C LEU A 120 9.35 -10.31 -16.51
N SER A 121 10.49 -9.85 -17.05
CA SER A 121 11.43 -10.66 -17.82
C SER A 121 12.36 -11.41 -16.86
N VAL A 122 11.79 -12.36 -16.10
CA VAL A 122 12.52 -13.44 -15.43
C VAL A 122 12.43 -14.70 -16.28
#